data_AF-A0A846H1B6-F1
#
_entry.id   AF-A0A846H1B6-F1
#
_cell.length_a   1.000
_cell.length_b   1.000
_cell.length_c   1.000
_cell.angle_alpha   90.00
_cell.angle_beta   90.00
_cell.angle_gamma   90.00
#
_symmetry.space_group_name_H-M   'P 1'
#
loop_
_entity.id
_entity.type
_entity.pdbx_description
1 polymer ?
#
loop_
_entity_poly.entity_id
_entity_poly.type
_entity_poly.pdbx_seq_one_letter_code
_entity_poly.pdbx_strand_id
1 'polypeptide(L)'
;MDKNPVSFQEFINFVCDQNPQCMDVHWQPQTLLLNCECIKYDFIGHIENFEQDVRYIFDYINAPKYMYHLINKKINSSQKEGKPIAWTDELADKIYKKYQADFQAFGYDKMSYIN
;
A
#
# COMPACT_ATOMS: atom_id res chain seq x y z
N MET A 1 25.82 -14.83 -17.23
CA MET A 1 24.95 -14.30 -16.15
C MET A 1 23.89 -15.34 -15.89
N ASP A 2 23.87 -15.90 -14.69
CA ASP A 2 22.78 -16.80 -14.28
C ASP A 2 21.46 -16.03 -14.36
N LYS A 3 20.54 -16.53 -15.19
CA LYS A 3 19.18 -16.00 -15.35
C LYS A 3 18.22 -16.70 -14.40
N ASN A 4 18.64 -16.97 -13.17
CA ASN A 4 17.72 -17.49 -12.17
C ASN A 4 16.84 -16.32 -11.67
N PRO A 5 15.51 -16.46 -11.72
CA PRO A 5 14.62 -15.43 -11.21
C PRO A 5 14.84 -15.27 -9.70
N VAL A 6 14.95 -14.01 -9.25
CA VAL A 6 14.99 -13.67 -7.82
C VAL A 6 13.70 -14.16 -7.17
N SER A 7 13.81 -14.93 -6.10
CA SER A 7 12.64 -15.38 -5.34
C SER A 7 12.02 -14.22 -4.55
N PHE A 8 10.74 -14.34 -4.22
CA PHE A 8 10.06 -13.33 -3.40
C PHE A 8 10.74 -13.14 -2.04
N GLN A 9 11.21 -14.23 -1.41
CA GLN A 9 11.94 -14.17 -0.14
C GLN A 9 13.26 -13.41 -0.27
N GLU A 10 14.05 -13.66 -1.32
CA GLU A 10 15.29 -12.92 -1.57
C GLU A 10 15.01 -11.43 -1.81
N PHE A 11 13.95 -11.12 -2.56
CA PHE A 11 13.52 -9.74 -2.78
C PHE A 11 13.14 -9.03 -1.48
N ILE A 12 12.28 -9.64 -0.64
CA ILE A 12 11.89 -9.05 0.65
C ILE A 12 13.09 -8.87 1.58
N ASN A 13 14.01 -9.83 1.60
CA ASN A 13 15.24 -9.69 2.37
C ASN A 13 16.06 -8.49 1.91
N PHE A 14 16.32 -8.40 0.59
CA PHE A 14 17.04 -7.28 0.02
C PHE A 14 16.40 -5.92 0.33
N VAL A 15 15.08 -5.80 0.22
CA VAL A 15 14.34 -4.57 0.50
C VAL A 15 14.40 -4.22 1.99
N CYS A 16 14.10 -5.17 2.87
CA CYS A 16 13.98 -4.90 4.31
C CYS A 16 15.34 -4.59 4.96
N ASP A 17 16.45 -5.06 4.39
CA ASP A 17 17.79 -4.81 4.93
C ASP A 17 18.35 -3.41 4.56
N GLN A 18 17.70 -2.67 3.66
CA GLN A 18 18.10 -1.31 3.29
C GLN A 18 17.79 -0.29 4.40
N ASN A 19 18.56 0.79 4.49
CA ASN A 19 18.20 1.95 5.31
C ASN A 19 16.96 2.64 4.70
N PRO A 20 15.84 2.82 5.45
CA PRO A 20 14.64 3.51 4.95
C PRO A 20 14.89 4.84 4.25
N GLN A 21 15.87 5.63 4.69
CA GLN A 21 16.16 6.95 4.13
C GLN A 21 16.88 6.91 2.77
N CYS A 22 17.39 5.75 2.36
CA CYS A 22 18.15 5.54 1.13
C CYS A 22 17.50 4.50 0.19
N MET A 23 16.28 4.07 0.50
CA MET A 23 15.54 3.12 -0.33
C MET A 23 15.09 3.79 -1.63
N ASP A 24 14.92 2.97 -2.66
CA ASP A 24 14.16 3.39 -3.84
C ASP A 24 12.73 3.75 -3.43
N VAL A 25 12.19 4.81 -4.04
CA VAL A 25 10.85 5.34 -3.74
C VAL A 25 9.73 4.32 -3.94
N HIS A 26 9.93 3.29 -4.78
CA HIS A 26 8.91 2.26 -5.01
C HIS A 26 8.66 1.36 -3.79
N TRP A 27 9.61 1.28 -2.86
CA TRP A 27 9.50 0.45 -1.65
C TRP A 27 9.95 1.18 -0.39
N GLN A 28 10.20 2.48 -0.45
CA GLN A 28 10.40 3.30 0.75
C GLN A 28 9.11 3.38 1.58
N PRO A 29 9.17 3.39 2.93
CA PRO A 29 7.98 3.61 3.74
C PRO A 29 7.22 4.88 3.34
N GLN A 30 5.91 4.74 3.16
CA GLN A 30 5.05 5.83 2.68
C GLN A 30 4.95 6.97 3.69
N THR A 31 5.01 6.67 4.99
CA THR A 31 5.08 7.68 6.06
C THR A 31 6.26 8.64 5.89
N LEU A 32 7.38 8.18 5.32
CA LEU A 32 8.52 9.02 4.97
C LEU A 32 8.26 9.81 3.68
N LEU A 33 7.80 9.16 2.61
CA LEU A 33 7.55 9.83 1.32
C LEU A 33 6.49 10.93 1.40
N LEU A 34 5.43 10.67 2.19
CA LEU A 34 4.31 11.59 2.37
C LEU A 34 4.59 12.65 3.45
N ASN A 35 5.75 12.59 4.12
CA ASN A 35 6.09 13.45 5.25
C ASN A 35 4.94 13.54 6.28
N CYS A 36 4.39 12.39 6.70
CA CYS A 36 3.22 12.34 7.60
C CYS A 36 3.46 12.99 8.97
N GLU A 37 4.73 13.20 9.35
CA GLU A 37 5.10 13.96 10.55
C GLU A 37 4.86 15.48 10.40
N CYS A 38 4.87 15.98 9.16
CA CYS A 38 4.78 17.40 8.83
C CYS A 38 3.46 17.79 8.17
N ILE A 39 2.82 16.85 7.45
CA ILE A 39 1.59 17.09 6.70
C ILE A 39 0.44 16.39 7.42
N LYS A 40 -0.53 17.18 7.88
CA LYS A 40 -1.78 16.66 8.44
C LYS A 40 -2.78 16.43 7.31
N TYR A 41 -2.93 15.18 6.89
CA TYR A 41 -3.93 14.78 5.91
C TYR A 41 -5.33 14.81 6.52
N ASP A 42 -6.28 15.47 5.85
CA ASP A 42 -7.69 15.55 6.29
C ASP A 42 -8.45 14.22 6.07
N PHE A 43 -7.95 13.39 5.16
CA PHE A 43 -8.54 12.09 4.84
C PHE A 43 -7.48 11.12 4.32
N ILE A 44 -7.59 9.86 4.74
CA ILE A 44 -6.78 8.72 4.29
C ILE A 44 -7.79 7.64 3.89
N GLY A 45 -7.78 7.26 2.61
CA GLY A 45 -8.67 6.22 2.07
C GLY A 45 -7.92 4.95 1.69
N HIS A 46 -8.70 3.89 1.47
CA HIS A 46 -8.24 2.55 1.13
C HIS A 46 -8.81 2.13 -0.22
N ILE A 47 -8.00 1.49 -1.07
CA ILE A 47 -8.47 1.00 -2.39
C ILE A 47 -9.57 -0.05 -2.22
N GLU A 48 -9.50 -0.82 -1.13
CA GLU A 48 -10.50 -1.79 -0.71
C GLU A 48 -11.88 -1.14 -0.49
N ASN A 49 -11.91 0.14 -0.11
CA ASN A 49 -13.10 0.95 0.15
C ASN A 49 -13.28 2.09 -0.88
N PHE A 50 -12.68 1.95 -2.07
CA PHE A 50 -12.55 3.06 -3.04
C PHE A 50 -13.86 3.79 -3.33
N GLU A 51 -14.96 3.07 -3.55
CA GLU A 51 -16.25 3.71 -3.85
C GLU A 51 -16.75 4.54 -2.66
N GLN A 52 -16.69 3.99 -1.45
CA GLN A 52 -17.15 4.65 -0.23
C GLN A 52 -16.30 5.90 0.07
N ASP A 53 -14.99 5.76 -0.03
CA ASP A 53 -14.03 6.81 0.29
C ASP A 53 -14.09 7.98 -0.69
N VAL A 54 -14.20 7.70 -1.99
CA VAL A 54 -14.35 8.75 -3.02
C VAL A 54 -15.70 9.46 -2.87
N ARG A 55 -16.78 8.75 -2.53
CA ARG A 55 -18.07 9.38 -2.22
C ARG A 55 -17.96 10.33 -1.03
N TYR A 56 -17.31 9.90 0.05
CA TYR A 56 -17.07 10.74 1.22
C TYR A 56 -16.32 12.02 0.87
N ILE A 57 -15.23 11.91 0.09
CA ILE A 57 -14.46 13.08 -0.37
C ILE A 57 -15.33 14.02 -1.20
N PHE A 58 -16.12 13.48 -2.13
CA PHE A 58 -16.99 14.26 -3.00
C PHE A 58 -18.05 15.05 -2.22
N ASP A 59 -18.66 14.40 -1.23
CA ASP A 59 -19.61 15.05 -0.33
C ASP A 59 -18.92 16.16 0.49
N TYR A 60 -17.72 15.89 1.03
CA TYR A 60 -16.93 16.84 1.81
C TYR A 60 -16.57 18.11 1.03
N ILE A 61 -16.21 17.99 -0.24
CA ILE A 61 -15.82 19.14 -1.09
C ILE A 61 -16.99 19.76 -1.86
N ASN A 62 -18.23 19.31 -1.65
CA ASN A 62 -19.41 19.71 -2.43
C ASN A 62 -19.21 19.54 -3.96
N ALA A 63 -18.67 18.39 -4.35
CA ALA A 63 -18.44 18.00 -5.73
C ALA A 63 -19.70 18.13 -6.60
N PRO A 64 -19.59 18.61 -7.85
CA PRO A 64 -20.71 18.57 -8.79
C PRO A 64 -21.31 17.17 -8.96
N LYS A 65 -22.64 17.07 -8.92
CA LYS A 65 -23.38 15.79 -9.01
C LYS A 65 -23.00 14.94 -10.22
N TYR A 66 -22.62 15.57 -11.34
CA TYR A 66 -22.19 14.81 -12.50
C TYR A 66 -20.98 13.94 -12.17
N MET A 67 -20.01 14.35 -11.34
CA MET A 67 -18.79 13.56 -11.09
C MET A 67 -19.05 12.19 -10.43
N TYR A 68 -20.15 12.01 -9.70
CA TYR A 68 -20.46 10.74 -9.03
C TYR A 68 -20.62 9.56 -9.99
N HIS A 69 -20.97 9.80 -11.27
CA HIS A 69 -21.00 8.74 -12.28
C HIS A 69 -19.60 8.12 -12.55
N LEU A 70 -18.51 8.84 -12.24
CA LEU A 70 -17.14 8.38 -12.49
C LEU A 70 -16.68 7.34 -11.48
N ILE A 71 -17.25 7.33 -10.26
CA ILE A 71 -16.82 6.46 -9.16
C ILE A 71 -16.96 4.98 -9.55
N ASN A 72 -18.02 4.65 -10.30
CA ASN A 72 -18.33 3.28 -10.69
C ASN A 72 -17.63 2.85 -11.99
N LYS A 73 -16.90 3.74 -12.65
CA LYS A 73 -16.23 3.44 -13.91
C LYS A 73 -14.90 2.73 -13.60
N LYS A 74 -14.88 1.40 -13.70
CA LYS A 74 -13.64 0.61 -13.63
C LYS A 74 -12.81 0.83 -14.91
N ILE A 75 -11.77 1.65 -14.82
CA ILE A 75 -10.87 1.95 -15.95
C ILE A 75 -9.61 1.07 -15.92
N ASN A 76 -9.18 0.66 -14.73
CA ASN A 76 -7.97 -0.12 -14.50
C ASN A 76 -8.28 -1.32 -13.59
N SER A 77 -8.96 -2.33 -14.11
CA SER A 77 -9.11 -3.60 -13.39
C SER A 77 -7.76 -4.30 -13.32
N SER A 78 -7.18 -4.39 -12.12
CA SER A 78 -6.05 -5.28 -11.87
C SER A 78 -6.52 -6.72 -12.00
N GLN A 79 -5.79 -7.52 -12.78
CA GLN A 79 -5.95 -8.97 -12.72
C GLN A 79 -5.15 -9.47 -11.52
N LYS A 80 -5.72 -10.36 -10.69
CA LYS A 80 -4.92 -11.18 -9.76
C LYS A 80 -4.13 -12.20 -10.59
N GLU A 81 -3.09 -11.75 -11.28
CA GLU A 81 -2.16 -12.63 -11.98
C GLU A 81 -0.98 -12.95 -11.07
N GLY A 82 -0.71 -14.25 -10.85
CA GLY A 82 0.42 -14.70 -10.05
C GLY A 82 0.16 -16.04 -9.38
N LYS A 83 1.23 -16.81 -9.13
CA LYS A 83 1.15 -17.94 -8.19
C LYS A 83 0.92 -17.38 -6.79
N PRO A 84 0.15 -18.06 -5.93
CA PRO A 84 0.06 -17.70 -4.51
C PRO A 84 1.48 -17.56 -3.95
N ILE A 85 1.77 -16.40 -3.37
CA ILE A 85 3.02 -16.18 -2.64
C ILE A 85 2.94 -17.08 -1.41
N ALA A 86 3.96 -17.90 -1.20
CA ALA A 86 4.10 -18.67 0.03
C ALA A 86 4.55 -17.73 1.15
N TRP A 87 3.59 -17.08 1.79
CA TRP A 87 3.83 -16.28 2.99
C TRP A 87 4.29 -17.17 4.14
N THR A 88 5.27 -16.69 4.89
CA THR A 88 5.63 -17.23 6.20
C THR A 88 5.46 -16.14 7.24
N ASP A 89 5.16 -16.53 8.47
CA ASP A 89 5.05 -15.57 9.58
C ASP A 89 6.35 -14.79 9.77
N GLU A 90 7.50 -15.40 9.49
CA GLU A 90 8.81 -14.74 9.52
C GLU A 90 8.92 -13.61 8.48
N LEU A 91 8.49 -13.86 7.23
CA LEU A 91 8.51 -12.84 6.18
C LEU A 91 7.53 -11.70 6.48
N ALA A 92 6.32 -12.05 6.96
CA ALA A 92 5.33 -11.07 7.37
C ALA A 92 5.83 -10.21 8.53
N ASP A 93 6.47 -10.81 9.54
CA ASP A 93 7.08 -10.10 10.66
C ASP A 93 8.21 -9.17 10.21
N LYS A 94 9.02 -9.60 9.23
CA LYS A 94 10.11 -8.78 8.69
C LYS A 94 9.57 -7.53 8.00
N ILE A 95 8.54 -7.68 7.17
CA ILE A 95 7.85 -6.57 6.50
C ILE A 95 7.18 -5.67 7.53
N TYR A 96 6.44 -6.24 8.49
CA TYR A 96 5.78 -5.45 9.53
C TYR A 96 6.78 -4.61 10.32
N LYS A 97 7.93 -5.18 10.72
CA LYS A 97 8.99 -4.41 11.40
C LYS A 97 9.53 -3.27 10.53
N LYS A 98 9.73 -3.53 9.23
CA LYS A 98 10.24 -2.54 8.27
C LYS A 98 9.27 -1.38 8.02
N TYR A 99 7.97 -1.67 7.95
CA TYR A 99 6.92 -0.74 7.56
C TYR A 99 5.95 -0.43 8.70
N GLN A 100 6.33 -0.66 9.97
CA GLN A 100 5.44 -0.55 11.12
C GLN A 100 4.72 0.80 11.19
N ALA A 101 5.44 1.89 10.91
CA ALA A 101 4.89 3.23 10.88
C ALA A 101 3.77 3.37 9.83
N ASP A 102 3.91 2.75 8.66
CA ASP A 102 2.88 2.76 7.61
C ASP A 102 1.64 1.99 8.06
N PHE A 103 1.81 0.78 8.63
CA PHE A 103 0.69 0.00 9.16
C PHE A 103 -0.11 0.80 10.20
N GLN A 104 0.59 1.47 11.12
CA GLN A 104 -0.03 2.28 12.16
C GLN A 104 -0.68 3.55 11.61
N ALA A 105 0.01 4.29 10.74
CA ALA A 105 -0.47 5.56 10.20
C ALA A 105 -1.67 5.38 9.26
N PHE A 106 -1.74 4.27 8.52
CA PHE A 106 -2.78 4.01 7.53
C PHE A 106 -3.81 2.95 7.97
N GLY A 107 -3.74 2.51 9.23
CA GLY A 107 -4.77 1.65 9.84
C GLY A 107 -4.83 0.22 9.30
N TYR A 108 -3.72 -0.31 8.81
CA TYR A 108 -3.64 -1.70 8.36
C TYR A 108 -3.35 -2.66 9.54
N ASP A 109 -4.03 -3.80 9.55
CA ASP A 109 -3.75 -4.87 10.51
C ASP A 109 -2.46 -5.62 10.14
N LYS A 110 -1.69 -6.04 11.15
CA LYS A 110 -0.44 -6.80 10.97
C LYS A 110 -0.66 -8.10 10.17
N MET A 111 -1.83 -8.71 10.30
CA MET A 111 -2.21 -9.98 9.68
C MET A 111 -2.97 -9.80 8.36
N SER A 112 -2.93 -8.61 7.75
CA SER A 112 -3.62 -8.32 6.49
C SER A 112 -3.20 -9.23 5.32
N TYR A 113 -2.04 -9.90 5.41
CA TYR A 113 -1.54 -10.84 4.41
C TYR A 113 -2.29 -12.20 4.37
N ILE A 114 -3.13 -12.50 5.37
CA ILE A 114 -3.86 -13.78 5.48
C ILE A 114 -5.18 -13.78 4.69
N ASN A 115 -5.66 -12.61 4.22
CA ASN A 115 -6.98 -12.41 3.61
C ASN A 115 -7.01 -12.48 2.07
#